data_AF-A0A9C8ZMD1-F1
#
_entry.id   AF-A0A9C8ZMD1-F1
#
_cell.length_a   1.000
_cell.length_b   1.000
_cell.length_c   1.000
_cell.angle_alpha   90.00
_cell.angle_beta   90.00
_cell.angle_gamma   90.00
#
_symmetry.space_group_name_H-M   'P 1'
#
loop_
_entity.id
_entity.type
_entity.pdbx_description
1 polymer ?
#
loop_
_entity_poly.entity_id
_entity_poly.type
_entity_poly.pdbx_seq_one_letter_code
_entity_poly.pdbx_strand_id
1 'polypeptide(L)'
;MTVSEQGRPASTIPARFPLQGWLAAFVAHPGLWAALLIGLALKAALLLSGRLTFGSDEAILALMARHILRGARPIFYYGQSYMGALDAYLIALSFLLFGQTVLAVRLVQVTLYAGVLITTYLLAHRLSGDRLASTLSALFIALPPVFFSLYTTSTLGDYVEILLLNNLLFLIGWDILEGRKSAAGWWLLAGLLGGLGWWSLPLIVVSLAPLTVRGVLTFRRRMPWGKVGLLVLGFLVGASPWLGAVLSGGGGEVVGFLLRGPADPGLAGDALAALGARLASLVLFNLPALFGLRPPWAVTWIALPVGLLLVPFYFLVVWQAARQATSGDVPAFRRAALGTLLMGGGLLLAIFVLSPFGVDPSGRYLLPLYPLLALFAGDWLGRAWRGSRSRLNRLVLAGLVALCLGYNLWGNIHAAADPYGLTTQFNPITHIPNDHDDDLIAFLDSIGVDRGYANYWVAYRLAFLTGERIILVPRLPYKLDMSYSPADDRYPPYDEAVRQAERIVYVTSNHPDLDSRLGQRFERLGITYRRRSIGPYTVFYDLSRPVTPDELGAFGEVIGEDTP
;
A
#
# COMPACT_ATOMS: atom_id res chain seq x y z
N MET A 1 73.82 12.55 22.71
CA MET A 1 73.46 13.69 23.58
C MET A 1 72.86 14.72 22.65
N THR A 2 71.60 15.17 22.67
CA THR A 2 70.46 15.24 23.62
C THR A 2 69.30 15.79 22.75
N VAL A 3 68.14 15.14 22.51
CA VAL A 3 66.84 15.20 23.26
C VAL A 3 66.61 16.56 23.95
N SER A 4 65.55 17.36 23.84
CA SER A 4 64.09 17.27 23.53
C SER A 4 63.60 18.66 23.03
N GLU A 5 62.49 18.86 22.32
CA GLU A 5 61.10 18.90 22.85
C GLU A 5 60.02 18.86 21.75
N GLN A 6 58.86 18.32 22.16
CA GLN A 6 57.65 18.03 21.40
C GLN A 6 56.63 19.18 21.44
N GLY A 7 55.66 19.21 20.49
CA GLY A 7 54.51 20.13 20.60
C GLY A 7 53.38 20.09 19.56
N ARG A 8 52.88 18.90 19.15
CA ARG A 8 51.49 18.56 18.68
C ARG A 8 50.76 19.38 17.55
N PRO A 9 49.70 18.81 16.93
CA PRO A 9 49.36 19.02 15.51
C PRO A 9 48.17 19.97 15.26
N ALA A 10 48.20 20.71 14.15
CA ALA A 10 47.04 21.43 13.63
C ALA A 10 46.36 20.65 12.51
N SER A 11 45.32 19.91 12.90
CA SER A 11 44.08 19.60 12.15
C SER A 11 44.04 19.93 10.64
N THR A 12 44.19 18.92 9.80
CA THR A 12 43.59 18.92 8.46
C THR A 12 42.14 18.47 8.56
N ILE A 13 41.23 19.45 8.58
CA ILE A 13 39.79 19.25 8.44
C ILE A 13 39.52 18.54 7.10
N PRO A 14 38.85 17.37 7.04
CA PRO A 14 38.37 16.84 5.78
C PRO A 14 36.99 17.41 5.44
N ALA A 15 36.68 17.36 4.14
CA ALA A 15 35.34 17.46 3.54
C ALA A 15 34.72 18.87 3.40
N ARG A 16 35.09 19.55 2.31
CA ARG A 16 34.07 20.27 1.52
C ARG A 16 33.39 19.24 0.63
N PHE A 17 32.20 18.76 1.00
CA PHE A 17 31.31 18.09 0.05
C PHE A 17 30.94 19.12 -1.04
N PRO A 18 31.36 18.94 -2.31
CA PRO A 18 31.22 20.01 -3.27
C PRO A 18 29.79 20.01 -3.81
N LEU A 19 29.05 21.09 -3.57
CA LEU A 19 27.79 21.43 -4.23
C LEU A 19 27.85 21.25 -5.77
N GLN A 20 29.05 21.35 -6.37
CA GLN A 20 29.31 21.08 -7.78
C GLN A 20 28.99 19.65 -8.23
N GLY A 21 29.15 18.63 -7.36
CA GLY A 21 28.82 17.24 -7.69
C GLY A 21 27.32 16.99 -7.78
N TRP A 22 26.54 17.63 -6.90
CA TRP A 22 25.08 17.55 -6.91
C TRP A 22 24.49 18.26 -8.12
N LEU A 23 25.00 19.45 -8.47
CA LEU A 23 24.60 20.17 -9.69
C LEU A 23 24.99 19.39 -10.96
N ALA A 24 26.16 18.75 -11.00
CA ALA A 24 26.56 17.91 -12.13
C ALA A 24 25.67 16.66 -12.28
N ALA A 25 25.32 15.99 -11.17
CA ALA A 25 24.36 14.88 -11.17
C ALA A 25 22.94 15.34 -11.56
N PHE A 26 22.55 16.54 -11.13
CA PHE A 26 21.28 17.18 -11.48
C PHE A 26 21.17 17.42 -12.99
N VAL A 27 22.21 18.01 -13.58
CA VAL A 27 22.31 18.26 -15.03
C VAL A 27 22.47 16.95 -15.82
N ALA A 28 23.04 15.90 -15.24
CA ALA A 28 23.22 14.60 -15.92
C ALA A 28 21.90 13.82 -16.11
N HIS A 29 20.90 14.06 -15.26
CA HIS A 29 19.64 13.30 -15.24
C HIS A 29 18.38 14.19 -15.22
N PRO A 30 18.20 15.13 -16.16
CA PRO A 30 17.09 16.07 -16.15
C PRO A 30 15.72 15.38 -16.23
N GLY A 31 15.65 14.20 -16.88
CA GLY A 31 14.42 13.41 -16.95
C GLY A 31 13.95 12.85 -15.60
N LEU A 32 14.86 12.54 -14.67
CA LEU A 32 14.47 12.12 -13.32
C LEU A 32 13.79 13.28 -12.58
N TRP A 33 14.39 14.47 -12.62
CA TRP A 33 13.85 15.65 -11.95
C TRP A 33 12.53 16.12 -12.55
N ALA A 34 12.38 16.04 -13.87
CA ALA A 34 11.11 16.29 -14.53
C ALA A 34 10.03 15.30 -14.07
N ALA A 35 10.34 13.99 -14.02
CA ALA A 35 9.41 12.98 -13.54
C ALA A 35 9.06 13.19 -12.05
N LEU A 36 10.04 13.52 -11.20
CA LEU A 36 9.80 13.86 -9.80
C LEU A 36 8.87 15.08 -9.65
N LEU A 37 9.14 16.16 -10.37
CA LEU A 37 8.32 17.35 -10.33
C LEU A 37 6.88 17.05 -10.75
N ILE A 38 6.70 16.31 -11.85
CA ILE A 38 5.37 15.93 -12.35
C ILE A 38 4.65 15.03 -11.34
N GLY A 39 5.32 14.01 -10.81
CA GLY A 39 4.74 13.09 -9.84
C GLY A 39 4.33 13.78 -8.55
N LEU A 40 5.22 14.61 -8.00
CA LEU A 40 4.92 15.39 -6.79
C LEU A 40 3.83 16.44 -7.03
N ALA A 41 3.77 17.05 -8.21
CA ALA A 41 2.68 17.95 -8.58
C ALA A 41 1.33 17.22 -8.64
N LEU A 42 1.29 16.01 -9.20
CA LEU A 42 0.07 15.17 -9.18
C LEU A 42 -0.34 14.83 -7.74
N LYS A 43 0.62 14.41 -6.89
CA LYS A 43 0.34 14.12 -5.47
C LYS A 43 -0.19 15.34 -4.74
N ALA A 44 0.45 16.49 -4.92
CA ALA A 44 -0.01 17.75 -4.33
C ALA A 44 -1.42 18.12 -4.81
N ALA A 45 -1.70 18.00 -6.12
CA ALA A 45 -3.03 18.28 -6.67
C ALA A 45 -4.11 17.36 -6.08
N LEU A 46 -3.84 16.05 -5.96
CA LEU A 46 -4.76 15.10 -5.35
C LEU A 46 -5.01 15.41 -3.86
N LEU A 47 -3.97 15.74 -3.09
CA LEU A 47 -4.11 16.09 -1.67
C LEU A 47 -4.86 17.42 -1.49
N LEU A 48 -4.52 18.45 -2.27
CA LEU A 48 -5.15 19.77 -2.21
C LEU A 48 -6.60 19.76 -2.70
N SER A 49 -7.00 18.76 -3.49
CA SER A 49 -8.39 18.63 -3.94
C SER A 49 -9.37 18.33 -2.80
N GLY A 50 -8.89 17.77 -1.67
CA GLY A 50 -9.74 17.29 -0.59
C GLY A 50 -10.56 16.03 -0.93
N ARG A 51 -10.38 15.46 -2.14
CA ARG A 51 -11.20 14.37 -2.69
C ARG A 51 -10.69 12.97 -2.37
N LEU A 52 -9.62 12.85 -1.58
CA LEU A 52 -9.10 11.55 -1.14
C LEU A 52 -9.69 11.22 0.24
N THR A 53 -10.55 10.21 0.29
CA THR A 53 -11.26 9.82 1.51
C THR A 53 -10.28 9.37 2.59
N PHE A 54 -10.52 9.80 3.82
CA PHE A 54 -9.80 9.32 5.00
C PHE A 54 -10.63 8.24 5.69
N GLY A 55 -10.32 6.98 5.40
CA GLY A 55 -11.05 5.82 5.94
C GLY A 55 -10.42 5.23 7.20
N SER A 56 -11.15 4.29 7.82
CA SER A 56 -10.69 3.61 9.04
C SER A 56 -9.42 2.79 8.89
N ASP A 57 -9.16 2.23 7.72
CA ASP A 57 -7.88 1.52 7.46
C ASP A 57 -6.66 2.45 7.62
N GLU A 58 -6.82 3.73 7.32
CA GLU A 58 -5.77 4.71 7.56
C GLU A 58 -5.79 5.25 8.98
N ALA A 59 -6.99 5.46 9.51
CA ALA A 59 -7.18 6.00 10.84
C ALA A 59 -6.59 5.08 11.91
N ILE A 60 -6.67 3.76 11.74
CA ILE A 60 -6.03 2.82 12.66
C ILE A 60 -4.51 2.96 12.64
N LEU A 61 -3.87 3.10 11.47
CA LEU A 61 -2.41 3.33 11.39
C LEU A 61 -2.02 4.65 12.05
N ALA A 62 -2.85 5.68 11.86
CA ALA A 62 -2.67 6.97 12.48
C ALA A 62 -2.86 6.90 14.02
N LEU A 63 -3.81 6.11 14.51
CA LEU A 63 -4.01 5.84 15.94
C LEU A 63 -2.84 5.02 16.51
N MET A 64 -2.38 3.99 15.81
CA MET A 64 -1.19 3.22 16.19
C MET A 64 0.03 4.13 16.32
N ALA A 65 0.24 5.04 15.37
CA ALA A 65 1.32 6.03 15.43
C ALA A 65 1.21 6.92 16.67
N ARG A 66 0.01 7.39 17.01
CA ARG A 66 -0.27 8.14 18.24
C ARG A 66 0.04 7.30 19.49
N HIS A 67 -0.34 6.03 19.51
CA HIS A 67 -0.05 5.11 20.62
C HIS A 67 1.44 4.80 20.73
N ILE A 68 2.17 4.69 19.62
CA ILE A 68 3.63 4.54 19.59
C ILE A 68 4.30 5.72 20.29
N LEU A 69 3.87 6.95 19.99
CA LEU A 69 4.37 8.14 20.69
C LEU A 69 4.05 8.17 22.18
N ARG A 70 3.05 7.40 22.64
CA ARG A 70 2.71 7.19 24.05
C ARG A 70 3.39 5.96 24.68
N GLY A 71 4.27 5.29 23.94
CA GLY A 71 5.07 4.16 24.43
C GLY A 71 4.60 2.77 23.99
N ALA A 72 3.53 2.67 23.19
CA ALA A 72 3.13 1.39 22.59
C ALA A 72 4.20 0.88 21.63
N ARG A 73 4.34 -0.44 21.52
CA ARG A 73 5.29 -1.10 20.62
C ARG A 73 4.61 -2.19 19.81
N PRO A 74 3.62 -1.83 18.97
CA PRO A 74 2.94 -2.82 18.14
C PRO A 74 3.95 -3.54 17.23
N ILE A 75 3.80 -4.85 17.14
CA ILE A 75 4.56 -5.68 16.19
C ILE A 75 3.83 -5.71 14.85
N PHE A 76 2.51 -5.86 14.88
CA PHE A 76 1.67 -5.92 13.70
C PHE A 76 0.62 -4.81 13.69
N TYR A 77 0.03 -4.63 12.53
CA TYR A 77 -1.16 -3.84 12.33
C TYR A 77 -2.28 -4.32 13.26
N TYR A 78 -2.96 -3.38 13.92
CA TYR A 78 -3.98 -3.72 14.91
C TYR A 78 -5.09 -4.59 14.29
N GLY A 79 -5.37 -5.71 14.97
CA GLY A 79 -6.28 -6.76 14.52
C GLY A 79 -5.88 -7.52 13.25
N GLN A 80 -4.67 -7.34 12.71
CA GLN A 80 -4.16 -8.06 11.54
C GLN A 80 -2.75 -8.60 11.77
N SER A 81 -2.68 -9.89 12.11
CA SER A 81 -1.47 -10.56 12.58
C SER A 81 -0.49 -10.94 11.46
N TYR A 82 -0.63 -10.37 10.25
CA TYR A 82 0.20 -10.71 9.08
C TYR A 82 0.92 -9.51 8.44
N MET A 83 0.53 -8.29 8.79
CA MET A 83 1.12 -7.06 8.27
C MET A 83 1.82 -6.33 9.41
N GLY A 84 3.10 -6.02 9.22
CA GLY A 84 3.93 -5.32 10.19
C GLY A 84 3.42 -3.92 10.52
N ALA A 85 3.95 -3.36 11.60
CA ALA A 85 3.62 -2.00 12.04
C ALA A 85 4.57 -0.94 11.45
N LEU A 86 5.33 -1.24 10.39
CA LEU A 86 6.41 -0.37 9.89
C LEU A 86 5.88 1.01 9.47
N ASP A 87 4.80 1.07 8.71
CA ASP A 87 4.14 2.31 8.31
C ASP A 87 3.68 3.13 9.54
N ALA A 88 3.11 2.48 10.56
CA ALA A 88 2.72 3.18 11.80
C ALA A 88 3.93 3.81 12.53
N TYR A 89 5.11 3.17 12.51
CA TYR A 89 6.34 3.77 13.05
C TYR A 89 6.83 4.95 12.19
N LEU A 90 6.71 4.89 10.86
CA LEU A 90 7.05 6.00 9.97
C LEU A 90 6.08 7.19 10.16
N ILE A 91 4.79 6.92 10.33
CA ILE A 91 3.77 7.92 10.66
C ILE A 91 4.05 8.54 12.04
N ALA A 92 4.45 7.75 13.03
CA ALA A 92 4.82 8.27 14.36
C ALA A 92 5.98 9.27 14.26
N LEU A 93 7.00 8.97 13.45
CA LEU A 93 8.08 9.91 13.15
C LEU A 93 7.56 11.18 12.46
N SER A 94 6.67 11.04 11.48
CA SER A 94 6.03 12.19 10.81
C SER A 94 5.25 13.07 11.78
N PHE A 95 4.54 12.47 12.74
CA PHE A 95 3.79 13.19 13.77
C PHE A 95 4.67 14.02 14.70
N LEU A 96 5.90 13.57 14.99
CA LEU A 96 6.87 14.37 15.75
C LEU A 96 7.30 15.63 15.00
N LEU A 97 7.28 15.63 13.67
CA LEU A 97 7.77 16.72 12.81
C LEU A 97 6.66 17.68 12.38
N PHE A 98 5.48 17.16 12.05
CA PHE A 98 4.39 17.91 11.39
C PHE A 98 3.08 17.93 12.19
N GLY A 99 3.05 17.29 13.37
CA GLY A 99 1.85 17.13 14.18
C GLY A 99 0.95 15.97 13.73
N GLN A 100 -0.05 15.65 14.55
CA GLN A 100 -0.92 14.48 14.36
C GLN A 100 -2.10 14.82 13.44
N THR A 101 -1.83 14.94 12.14
CA THR A 101 -2.82 15.31 11.13
C THR A 101 -2.90 14.26 10.01
N VAL A 102 -4.00 14.22 9.27
CA VAL A 102 -4.14 13.37 8.06
C VAL A 102 -3.06 13.71 7.04
N LEU A 103 -2.72 14.99 6.88
CA LEU A 103 -1.64 15.41 5.97
C LEU A 103 -0.29 14.81 6.39
N ALA A 104 0.04 14.78 7.68
CA ALA A 104 1.28 14.17 8.15
C ALA A 104 1.38 12.67 7.82
N VAL A 105 0.26 11.94 7.87
CA VAL A 105 0.17 10.54 7.39
C VAL A 105 0.47 10.49 5.89
N ARG A 106 -0.18 11.35 5.10
CA ARG A 106 -0.02 11.41 3.64
C ARG A 106 1.39 11.77 3.18
N LEU A 107 2.09 12.63 3.92
CA LEU A 107 3.45 13.03 3.59
C LEU A 107 4.44 11.86 3.68
N VAL A 108 4.21 10.88 4.56
CA VAL A 108 4.99 9.62 4.58
C VAL A 108 4.85 8.90 3.24
N GLN A 109 3.61 8.69 2.81
CA GLN A 109 3.29 7.98 1.57
C GLN A 109 3.84 8.70 0.33
N VAL A 110 3.75 10.03 0.28
CA VAL A 110 4.35 10.84 -0.80
C VAL A 110 5.87 10.74 -0.81
N THR A 111 6.51 10.71 0.37
CA THR A 111 7.97 10.57 0.50
C THR A 111 8.45 9.21 0.03
N LEU A 112 7.77 8.14 0.44
CA LEU A 112 8.06 6.78 0.00
C LEU A 112 7.83 6.63 -1.51
N TYR A 113 6.74 7.19 -2.04
CA TYR A 113 6.45 7.24 -3.47
C TYR A 113 7.56 7.93 -4.27
N ALA A 114 8.10 9.05 -3.78
CA ALA A 114 9.25 9.70 -4.41
C ALA A 114 10.48 8.77 -4.44
N GLY A 115 10.71 8.02 -3.36
CA GLY A 115 11.72 6.96 -3.31
C GLY A 115 11.48 5.86 -4.35
N VAL A 116 10.24 5.39 -4.50
CA VAL A 116 9.86 4.40 -5.52
C VAL A 116 10.13 4.93 -6.93
N LEU A 117 9.78 6.18 -7.21
CA LEU A 117 10.03 6.82 -8.51
C LEU A 117 11.54 6.92 -8.80
N ILE A 118 12.32 7.42 -7.85
CA ILE A 118 13.79 7.54 -7.98
C ILE A 118 14.41 6.16 -8.22
N THR A 119 14.06 5.18 -7.40
CA THR A 119 14.64 3.83 -7.52
C THR A 119 14.18 3.11 -8.79
N THR A 120 12.98 3.40 -9.31
CA THR A 120 12.52 2.91 -10.63
C THR A 120 13.38 3.50 -11.76
N TYR A 121 13.69 4.81 -11.71
CA TYR A 121 14.62 5.43 -12.66
C TYR A 121 16.00 4.76 -12.62
N LEU A 122 16.55 4.53 -11.41
CA LEU A 122 17.85 3.89 -11.22
C LEU A 122 17.86 2.45 -11.73
N LEU A 123 16.79 1.70 -11.50
CA LEU A 123 16.63 0.33 -12.01
C LEU A 123 16.57 0.29 -13.53
N ALA A 124 15.78 1.18 -14.13
CA ALA A 124 15.70 1.30 -15.59
C ALA A 124 17.06 1.68 -16.19
N HIS A 125 17.81 2.58 -15.54
CA HIS A 125 19.15 2.94 -15.98
C HIS A 125 20.12 1.78 -15.87
N ARG A 126 20.04 1.01 -14.77
CA ARG A 126 20.86 -0.19 -14.58
C ARG A 126 20.54 -1.27 -15.62
N LEU A 127 19.27 -1.45 -15.95
CA LEU A 127 18.79 -2.47 -16.90
C LEU A 127 19.19 -2.15 -18.35
N SER A 128 19.06 -0.88 -18.74
CA SER A 128 19.12 -0.46 -20.15
C SER A 128 20.37 0.34 -20.52
N GLY A 129 21.05 0.95 -19.53
CA GLY A 129 22.10 1.96 -19.75
C GLY A 129 21.59 3.26 -20.38
N ASP A 130 20.26 3.43 -20.50
CA ASP A 130 19.66 4.48 -21.32
C ASP A 130 18.88 5.50 -20.49
N ARG A 131 19.26 6.77 -20.65
CA ARG A 131 18.59 7.88 -19.97
C ARG A 131 17.15 8.07 -20.46
N LEU A 132 16.88 7.82 -21.75
CA LEU A 132 15.52 7.95 -22.27
C LEU A 132 14.62 6.87 -21.68
N ALA A 133 15.02 5.59 -21.77
CA ALA A 133 14.29 4.49 -21.13
C ALA A 133 14.03 4.76 -19.64
N SER A 134 15.05 5.24 -18.92
CA SER A 134 14.95 5.56 -17.49
C SER A 134 13.95 6.68 -17.21
N THR A 135 13.97 7.73 -18.03
CA THR A 135 13.03 8.85 -17.93
C THR A 135 11.61 8.38 -18.20
N LEU A 136 11.40 7.56 -19.25
CA LEU A 136 10.09 7.04 -19.58
C LEU A 136 9.55 6.14 -18.47
N SER A 137 10.36 5.22 -17.92
CA SER A 137 9.95 4.40 -16.77
C SER A 137 9.55 5.26 -15.57
N ALA A 138 10.32 6.30 -15.26
CA ALA A 138 9.97 7.22 -14.18
C ALA A 138 8.70 8.03 -14.47
N LEU A 139 8.45 8.43 -15.72
CA LEU A 139 7.23 9.14 -16.11
C LEU A 139 5.97 8.28 -15.98
N PHE A 140 6.05 6.98 -16.25
CA PHE A 140 4.93 6.05 -15.97
C PHE A 140 4.63 5.95 -14.48
N ILE A 141 5.61 6.12 -13.60
CA ILE A 141 5.39 6.23 -12.14
C ILE A 141 4.88 7.62 -11.75
N ALA A 142 5.37 8.67 -12.41
CA ALA A 142 4.98 10.07 -12.19
C ALA A 142 3.50 10.33 -12.53
N LEU A 143 3.03 9.76 -13.64
CA LEU A 143 1.64 9.83 -14.10
C LEU A 143 1.08 8.41 -14.24
N PRO A 144 0.80 7.73 -13.12
CA PRO A 144 0.35 6.35 -13.14
C PRO A 144 -1.18 6.27 -13.25
N PRO A 145 -1.77 5.10 -13.55
CA PRO A 145 -3.19 4.87 -13.41
C PRO A 145 -3.69 5.27 -12.03
N VAL A 146 -4.96 5.67 -11.95
CA VAL A 146 -5.62 6.05 -10.70
C VAL A 146 -5.47 4.99 -9.60
N PHE A 147 -5.43 3.71 -9.99
CA PHE A 147 -5.11 2.57 -9.11
C PHE A 147 -3.82 2.79 -8.31
N PHE A 148 -2.71 3.03 -9.00
CA PHE A 148 -1.42 3.20 -8.34
C PHE A 148 -1.34 4.54 -7.60
N SER A 149 -1.98 5.60 -8.14
CA SER A 149 -2.08 6.88 -7.44
C SER A 149 -2.78 6.76 -6.09
N LEU A 150 -3.91 6.04 -6.01
CA LEU A 150 -4.63 5.81 -4.77
C LEU A 150 -3.72 5.14 -3.74
N TYR A 151 -3.19 3.94 -4.04
CA TYR A 151 -2.41 3.15 -3.07
C TYR A 151 -0.99 3.67 -2.81
N THR A 152 -0.58 4.77 -3.46
CA THR A 152 0.66 5.49 -3.14
C THR A 152 0.40 6.91 -2.65
N THR A 153 -0.85 7.22 -2.29
CA THR A 153 -1.25 8.46 -1.62
C THR A 153 -1.98 8.11 -0.33
N SER A 154 -2.93 7.18 -0.40
CA SER A 154 -3.53 6.52 0.74
C SER A 154 -2.61 5.48 1.36
N THR A 155 -2.50 5.48 2.70
CA THR A 155 -1.90 4.34 3.39
C THR A 155 -2.95 3.24 3.55
N LEU A 156 -2.58 1.99 3.34
CA LEU A 156 -3.36 0.83 3.78
C LEU A 156 -2.42 -0.17 4.45
N GLY A 157 -1.46 0.39 5.19
CA GLY A 157 -0.29 -0.29 5.70
C GLY A 157 0.84 -0.30 4.67
N ASP A 158 1.70 -1.30 4.81
CA ASP A 158 3.07 -1.33 4.31
C ASP A 158 3.26 -1.46 2.78
N TYR A 159 2.27 -1.11 1.96
CA TYR A 159 2.31 -1.29 0.51
C TYR A 159 3.43 -0.49 -0.17
N VAL A 160 3.62 0.79 0.16
CA VAL A 160 4.59 1.66 -0.52
C VAL A 160 6.02 1.39 -0.04
N GLU A 161 6.16 1.01 1.22
CA GLU A 161 7.37 0.48 1.84
C GLU A 161 7.85 -0.74 1.06
N ILE A 162 6.97 -1.69 0.79
CA ILE A 162 7.31 -2.87 -0.02
C ILE A 162 7.70 -2.51 -1.45
N LEU A 163 7.04 -1.54 -2.08
CA LEU A 163 7.45 -1.08 -3.41
C LEU A 163 8.89 -0.56 -3.40
N LEU A 164 9.23 0.25 -2.40
CA LEU A 164 10.57 0.82 -2.25
C LEU A 164 11.59 -0.27 -1.93
N LEU A 165 11.28 -1.15 -0.98
CA LEU A 165 12.16 -2.25 -0.57
C LEU A 165 12.42 -3.24 -1.70
N ASN A 166 11.39 -3.59 -2.50
CA ASN A 166 11.56 -4.41 -3.71
C ASN A 166 12.54 -3.75 -4.68
N ASN A 167 12.40 -2.44 -4.94
CA ASN A 167 13.29 -1.73 -5.85
C ASN A 167 14.74 -1.69 -5.34
N LEU A 168 14.92 -1.41 -4.04
CA LEU A 168 16.24 -1.40 -3.39
C LEU A 168 16.89 -2.78 -3.43
N LEU A 169 16.13 -3.84 -3.20
CA LEU A 169 16.61 -5.22 -3.27
C LEU A 169 17.03 -5.59 -4.68
N PHE A 170 16.28 -5.21 -5.73
CA PHE A 170 16.73 -5.42 -7.11
C PHE A 170 18.04 -4.67 -7.41
N LEU A 171 18.16 -3.40 -6.99
CA LEU A 171 19.37 -2.60 -7.20
C LEU A 171 20.60 -3.22 -6.52
N ILE A 172 20.49 -3.52 -5.23
CA ILE A 172 21.58 -4.08 -4.42
C ILE A 172 21.87 -5.52 -4.85
N GLY A 173 20.84 -6.34 -5.03
CA GLY A 173 20.94 -7.74 -5.40
C GLY A 173 21.64 -7.94 -6.74
N TRP A 174 21.27 -7.18 -7.78
CA TRP A 174 21.98 -7.24 -9.06
C TRP A 174 23.44 -6.78 -8.96
N ASP A 175 23.72 -5.74 -8.18
CA ASP A 175 25.09 -5.30 -7.93
C ASP A 175 25.94 -6.35 -7.20
N ILE A 176 25.34 -7.09 -6.27
CA ILE A 176 26.00 -8.23 -5.61
C ILE A 176 26.28 -9.34 -6.63
N LEU A 177 25.29 -9.70 -7.45
CA LEU A 177 25.39 -10.78 -8.43
C LEU A 177 26.43 -10.49 -9.53
N GLU A 178 26.64 -9.23 -9.89
CA GLU A 178 27.67 -8.80 -10.84
C GLU A 178 29.01 -8.47 -10.18
N GLY A 179 29.13 -8.61 -8.86
CA GLY A 179 30.36 -8.35 -8.12
C GLY A 179 30.71 -6.87 -7.93
N ARG A 180 29.86 -5.93 -8.37
CA ARG A 180 30.03 -4.48 -8.13
C ARG A 180 29.90 -4.11 -6.65
N LYS A 181 29.06 -4.85 -5.90
CA LYS A 181 28.90 -4.73 -4.45
C LYS A 181 29.40 -5.99 -3.74
N SER A 182 30.70 -6.24 -3.83
CA SER A 182 31.32 -7.43 -3.27
C SER A 182 31.57 -7.37 -1.75
N ALA A 183 31.58 -6.17 -1.15
CA ALA A 183 31.83 -6.01 0.28
C ALA A 183 30.73 -6.68 1.14
N ALA A 184 31.14 -7.23 2.28
CA ALA A 184 30.28 -8.02 3.16
C ALA A 184 29.07 -7.24 3.72
N GLY A 185 29.23 -5.94 3.96
CA GLY A 185 28.16 -5.07 4.44
C GLY A 185 26.97 -4.95 3.48
N TRP A 186 27.17 -5.10 2.17
CA TRP A 186 26.06 -5.09 1.21
C TRP A 186 25.18 -6.34 1.31
N TRP A 187 25.77 -7.48 1.65
CA TRP A 187 25.04 -8.73 1.85
C TRP A 187 24.21 -8.65 3.14
N LEU A 188 24.81 -8.12 4.22
CA LEU A 188 24.11 -7.84 5.47
C LEU A 188 22.93 -6.88 5.25
N LEU A 189 23.14 -5.78 4.52
CA LEU A 189 22.08 -4.82 4.20
C LEU A 189 20.97 -5.44 3.35
N ALA A 190 21.31 -6.22 2.32
CA ALA A 190 20.31 -6.92 1.51
C ALA A 190 19.47 -7.89 2.37
N GLY A 191 20.12 -8.60 3.28
CA GLY A 191 19.44 -9.41 4.30
C GLY A 191 18.48 -8.58 5.14
N LEU A 192 18.98 -7.49 5.74
CA LEU A 192 18.21 -6.60 6.60
C LEU A 192 16.97 -6.04 5.91
N LEU A 193 17.10 -5.55 4.69
CA LEU A 193 15.96 -5.04 3.91
C LEU A 193 14.97 -6.14 3.52
N GLY A 194 15.47 -7.35 3.19
CA GLY A 194 14.63 -8.51 2.92
C GLY A 194 13.84 -8.98 4.14
N GLY A 195 14.48 -8.99 5.32
CA GLY A 195 13.84 -9.33 6.59
C GLY A 195 12.84 -8.27 7.05
N LEU A 196 13.21 -6.99 6.92
CA LEU A 196 12.32 -5.87 7.20
C LEU A 196 11.06 -5.95 6.32
N GLY A 197 11.24 -6.16 5.01
CA GLY A 197 10.12 -6.35 4.09
C GLY A 197 9.29 -7.60 4.40
N TRP A 198 9.91 -8.67 4.91
CA TRP A 198 9.17 -9.88 5.31
C TRP A 198 8.26 -9.64 6.51
N TRP A 199 8.77 -8.95 7.54
CA TRP A 199 7.96 -8.55 8.69
C TRP A 199 6.84 -7.58 8.29
N SER A 200 7.17 -6.64 7.40
CA SER A 200 6.29 -5.58 6.94
C SER A 200 5.11 -6.12 6.14
N LEU A 201 5.35 -6.76 4.99
CA LEU A 201 4.28 -7.38 4.21
C LEU A 201 4.87 -8.45 3.25
N PRO A 202 4.30 -9.69 3.20
CA PRO A 202 4.85 -10.79 2.41
C PRO A 202 4.99 -10.54 0.89
N LEU A 203 4.42 -9.45 0.37
CA LEU A 203 4.64 -8.99 -1.00
C LEU A 203 6.11 -8.67 -1.32
N ILE A 204 7.01 -8.62 -0.33
CA ILE A 204 8.47 -8.59 -0.55
C ILE A 204 8.98 -9.78 -1.36
N VAL A 205 8.21 -10.88 -1.40
CA VAL A 205 8.54 -12.10 -2.15
C VAL A 205 8.82 -11.82 -3.63
N VAL A 206 8.25 -10.74 -4.18
CA VAL A 206 8.44 -10.30 -5.58
C VAL A 206 9.90 -10.05 -5.91
N SER A 207 10.70 -9.53 -4.99
CA SER A 207 12.15 -9.37 -5.17
C SER A 207 12.95 -10.47 -4.49
N LEU A 208 12.54 -10.86 -3.28
CA LEU A 208 13.32 -11.76 -2.43
C LEU A 208 13.48 -13.16 -3.06
N ALA A 209 12.38 -13.76 -3.53
CA ALA A 209 12.42 -15.08 -4.12
C ALA A 209 13.26 -15.13 -5.41
N PRO A 210 13.06 -14.23 -6.41
CA PRO A 210 13.82 -14.34 -7.63
C PRO A 210 15.29 -13.97 -7.51
N LEU A 211 15.64 -13.03 -6.63
CA LEU A 211 17.04 -12.75 -6.32
C LEU A 211 17.71 -13.93 -5.62
N THR A 212 17.00 -14.64 -4.73
CA THR A 212 17.51 -15.84 -4.06
C THR A 212 17.79 -16.95 -5.06
N VAL A 213 16.81 -17.29 -5.91
CA VAL A 213 16.99 -18.30 -6.97
C VAL A 213 18.16 -17.92 -7.87
N ARG A 214 18.24 -16.65 -8.30
CA ARG A 214 19.34 -16.18 -9.14
C ARG A 214 20.69 -16.25 -8.43
N GLY A 215 20.76 -15.87 -7.15
CA GLY A 215 21.97 -15.97 -6.33
C GLY A 215 22.48 -17.39 -6.18
N VAL A 216 21.58 -18.34 -5.87
CA VAL A 216 21.93 -19.77 -5.82
C VAL A 216 22.49 -20.23 -7.16
N LEU A 217 21.83 -19.91 -8.28
CA LEU A 217 22.29 -20.30 -9.61
C LEU A 217 23.64 -19.68 -9.99
N THR A 218 23.87 -18.41 -9.65
CA THR A 218 25.12 -17.69 -9.94
C THR A 218 26.29 -18.23 -9.11
N PHE A 219 26.08 -18.50 -7.82
CA PHE A 219 27.15 -18.92 -6.90
C PHE A 219 27.22 -20.44 -6.67
N ARG A 220 26.42 -21.26 -7.39
CA ARG A 220 26.33 -22.73 -7.21
C ARG A 220 27.65 -23.48 -7.23
N ARG A 221 28.66 -22.98 -7.96
CA ARG A 221 29.98 -23.61 -8.06
C ARG A 221 30.94 -23.20 -6.94
N ARG A 222 30.76 -22.02 -6.34
CA ARG A 222 31.63 -21.49 -5.28
C ARG A 222 30.83 -20.54 -4.40
N MET A 223 30.10 -21.10 -3.45
CA MET A 223 29.22 -20.34 -2.56
C MET A 223 30.05 -19.50 -1.56
N PRO A 224 29.86 -18.18 -1.48
CA PRO A 224 30.57 -17.33 -0.52
C PRO A 224 29.92 -17.42 0.87
N TRP A 225 30.06 -18.55 1.55
CA TRP A 225 29.35 -18.88 2.80
C TRP A 225 29.44 -17.81 3.89
N GLY A 226 30.58 -17.15 4.08
CA GLY A 226 30.69 -16.05 5.06
C GLY A 226 29.78 -14.86 4.75
N LYS A 227 29.62 -14.51 3.46
CA LYS A 227 28.73 -13.42 3.03
C LYS A 227 27.26 -13.86 3.04
N VAL A 228 26.99 -15.13 2.70
CA VAL A 228 25.66 -15.73 2.84
C VAL A 228 25.24 -15.73 4.31
N GLY A 229 26.14 -16.07 5.23
CA GLY A 229 25.88 -16.01 6.67
C GLY A 229 25.50 -14.59 7.13
N LEU A 230 26.18 -13.55 6.62
CA LEU A 230 25.82 -12.17 6.90
C LEU A 230 24.48 -11.75 6.28
N LEU A 231 24.15 -12.23 5.09
CA LEU A 231 22.83 -12.02 4.49
C LEU A 231 21.73 -12.66 5.34
N VAL A 232 21.93 -13.89 5.79
CA VAL A 232 20.99 -14.58 6.69
C VAL A 232 20.87 -13.83 8.01
N LEU A 233 21.99 -13.43 8.61
CA LEU A 233 21.98 -12.62 9.84
C LEU A 233 21.18 -11.32 9.66
N GLY A 234 21.42 -10.60 8.57
CA GLY A 234 20.65 -9.40 8.25
C GLY A 234 19.16 -9.70 8.16
N PHE A 235 18.78 -10.77 7.45
CA PHE A 235 17.39 -11.17 7.32
C PHE A 235 16.75 -11.48 8.68
N LEU A 236 17.43 -12.25 9.54
CA LEU A 236 16.92 -12.56 10.87
C LEU A 236 16.77 -11.31 11.75
N VAL A 237 17.68 -10.35 11.65
CA VAL A 237 17.58 -9.07 12.36
C VAL A 237 16.39 -8.26 11.84
N GLY A 238 16.23 -8.15 10.52
CA GLY A 238 15.11 -7.41 9.91
C GLY A 238 13.75 -8.04 10.18
N ALA A 239 13.69 -9.37 10.14
CA ALA A 239 12.48 -10.15 10.43
C ALA A 239 12.27 -10.40 11.93
N SER A 240 13.11 -9.85 12.82
CA SER A 240 13.08 -10.15 14.25
C SER A 240 11.74 -9.86 14.93
N PRO A 241 10.95 -8.81 14.58
CA PRO A 241 9.64 -8.62 15.20
C PRO A 241 8.66 -9.74 14.81
N TRP A 242 8.68 -10.16 13.55
CA TRP A 242 7.88 -11.29 13.06
C TRP A 242 8.30 -12.60 13.74
N LEU A 243 9.62 -12.87 13.83
CA LEU A 243 10.16 -14.04 14.52
C LEU A 243 9.76 -14.05 16.00
N GLY A 244 9.84 -12.90 16.68
CA GLY A 244 9.43 -12.75 18.07
C GLY A 244 7.97 -13.15 18.27
N ALA A 245 7.06 -12.65 17.43
CA ALA A 245 5.64 -12.98 17.52
C ALA A 245 5.33 -14.45 17.19
N VAL A 246 6.03 -15.04 16.22
CA VAL A 246 5.87 -16.47 15.89
C VAL A 246 6.35 -17.34 17.05
N LEU A 247 7.51 -17.00 17.65
CA LEU A 247 8.11 -17.76 18.74
C LEU A 247 7.37 -17.59 20.08
N SER A 248 6.66 -16.48 20.30
CA SER A 248 5.88 -16.23 21.51
C SER A 248 4.50 -16.89 21.51
N GLY A 249 4.26 -17.87 20.62
CA GLY A 249 2.99 -18.61 20.53
C GLY A 249 1.98 -18.05 19.53
N GLY A 250 2.23 -16.87 18.94
CA GLY A 250 1.37 -16.26 17.93
C GLY A 250 1.52 -16.85 16.51
N GLY A 251 2.45 -17.80 16.32
CA GLY A 251 2.74 -18.36 15.01
C GLY A 251 1.53 -19.02 14.33
N GLY A 252 0.65 -19.66 15.10
CA GLY A 252 -0.58 -20.27 14.57
C GLY A 252 -1.55 -19.22 14.01
N GLU A 253 -1.62 -18.05 14.62
CA GLU A 253 -2.47 -16.93 14.19
C GLU A 253 -1.86 -16.21 12.98
N VAL A 254 -0.56 -15.89 13.03
CA VAL A 254 0.19 -15.25 11.93
C VAL A 254 0.14 -16.10 10.66
N VAL A 255 0.48 -17.39 10.77
CA VAL A 255 0.49 -18.33 9.63
C VAL A 255 -0.93 -18.71 9.25
N GLY A 256 -1.82 -18.90 10.22
CA GLY A 256 -3.23 -19.21 9.99
C GLY A 256 -3.93 -18.12 9.19
N PHE A 257 -3.70 -16.84 9.53
CA PHE A 257 -4.27 -15.71 8.79
C PHE A 257 -3.74 -15.65 7.35
N LEU A 258 -2.44 -15.89 7.14
CA LEU A 258 -1.86 -15.93 5.79
C LEU A 258 -2.45 -17.04 4.91
N LEU A 259 -2.77 -18.20 5.51
CA LEU A 259 -3.29 -19.36 4.80
C LEU A 259 -4.81 -19.32 4.59
N ARG A 260 -5.56 -18.75 5.55
CA ARG A 260 -7.03 -18.68 5.52
C ARG A 260 -7.55 -17.40 4.88
N GLY A 261 -6.78 -16.31 4.97
CA GLY A 261 -7.25 -14.97 4.62
C GLY A 261 -8.40 -14.49 5.52
N PRO A 262 -8.98 -13.32 5.23
CA PRO A 262 -10.28 -12.96 5.80
C PRO A 262 -11.32 -13.97 5.28
N ALA A 263 -11.92 -14.75 6.18
CA ALA A 263 -12.76 -15.88 5.84
C ALA A 263 -13.85 -15.51 4.80
N ASP A 264 -13.94 -16.29 3.71
CA ASP A 264 -15.10 -16.31 2.82
C ASP A 264 -15.78 -17.69 2.95
N PRO A 265 -16.84 -17.80 3.77
CA PRO A 265 -17.54 -19.06 4.00
C PRO A 265 -18.13 -19.67 2.72
N GLY A 266 -18.43 -18.85 1.70
CA GLY A 266 -19.17 -19.27 0.51
C GLY A 266 -18.38 -20.14 -0.47
N LEU A 267 -17.06 -20.21 -0.33
CA LEU A 267 -16.16 -21.02 -1.16
C LEU A 267 -15.49 -22.17 -0.38
N ALA A 268 -15.90 -22.39 0.87
CA ALA A 268 -15.37 -23.44 1.72
C ALA A 268 -15.85 -24.82 1.21
N GLY A 269 -14.98 -25.55 0.53
CA GLY A 269 -15.21 -26.96 0.16
C GLY A 269 -15.04 -27.31 -1.32
N ASP A 270 -15.07 -26.32 -2.22
CA ASP A 270 -14.84 -26.53 -3.66
C ASP A 270 -13.62 -25.73 -4.15
N ALA A 271 -12.47 -26.41 -4.20
CA ALA A 271 -11.21 -25.81 -4.63
C ALA A 271 -11.23 -25.33 -6.09
N LEU A 272 -12.00 -25.98 -6.97
CA LEU A 272 -12.10 -25.60 -8.38
C LEU A 272 -12.95 -24.35 -8.54
N ALA A 273 -14.09 -24.27 -7.85
CA ALA A 273 -14.91 -23.06 -7.82
C ALA A 273 -14.13 -21.87 -7.25
N ALA A 274 -13.40 -22.07 -6.14
CA ALA A 274 -12.55 -21.04 -5.54
C ALA A 274 -11.45 -20.56 -6.49
N LEU A 275 -10.78 -21.48 -7.19
CA LEU A 275 -9.79 -21.14 -8.22
C LEU A 275 -10.43 -20.35 -9.37
N GLY A 276 -11.59 -20.78 -9.85
CA GLY A 276 -12.36 -20.10 -10.89
C GLY A 276 -12.73 -18.67 -10.49
N ALA A 277 -13.20 -18.47 -9.26
CA ALA A 277 -13.54 -17.16 -8.71
C ALA A 277 -12.30 -16.24 -8.62
N ARG A 278 -11.15 -16.75 -8.19
CA ARG A 278 -9.89 -15.98 -8.11
C ARG A 278 -9.33 -15.64 -9.49
N LEU A 279 -9.46 -16.54 -10.46
CA LEU A 279 -9.11 -16.26 -11.86
C LEU A 279 -10.04 -15.21 -12.48
N ALA A 280 -11.34 -15.31 -12.22
CA ALA A 280 -12.31 -14.30 -12.63
C ALA A 280 -11.99 -12.95 -11.97
N SER A 281 -11.67 -12.93 -10.67
CA SER A 281 -11.22 -11.74 -9.95
C SER A 281 -9.97 -11.12 -10.58
N LEU A 282 -8.98 -11.95 -10.91
CA LEU A 282 -7.75 -11.52 -11.56
C LEU A 282 -8.04 -10.83 -12.91
N VAL A 283 -8.82 -11.47 -13.77
CA VAL A 283 -9.04 -11.04 -15.16
C VAL A 283 -10.06 -9.91 -15.27
N LEU A 284 -11.16 -9.98 -14.52
CA LEU A 284 -12.28 -9.04 -14.63
C LEU A 284 -12.12 -7.78 -13.77
N PHE A 285 -11.32 -7.85 -12.69
CA PHE A 285 -11.20 -6.74 -11.75
C PHE A 285 -9.75 -6.25 -11.58
N ASN A 286 -8.82 -7.15 -11.27
CA ASN A 286 -7.47 -6.76 -10.85
C ASN A 286 -6.59 -6.30 -12.02
N LEU A 287 -6.54 -7.03 -13.14
CA LEU A 287 -5.80 -6.61 -14.34
C LEU A 287 -6.38 -5.33 -14.97
N PRO A 288 -7.71 -5.16 -15.08
CA PRO A 288 -8.31 -3.91 -15.49
C PRO A 288 -7.92 -2.70 -14.63
N ALA A 289 -7.88 -2.85 -13.30
CA ALA A 289 -7.42 -1.79 -12.41
C ALA A 289 -5.92 -1.49 -12.61
N LEU A 290 -5.09 -2.52 -12.73
CA LEU A 290 -3.65 -2.40 -12.99
C LEU A 290 -3.34 -1.64 -14.29
N PHE A 291 -4.12 -1.89 -15.35
CA PHE A 291 -3.98 -1.20 -16.65
C PHE A 291 -4.68 0.17 -16.71
N GLY A 292 -5.38 0.56 -15.65
CA GLY A 292 -6.09 1.84 -15.57
C GLY A 292 -7.44 1.89 -16.26
N LEU A 293 -8.00 0.73 -16.66
CA LEU A 293 -9.30 0.66 -17.33
C LEU A 293 -10.47 1.01 -16.41
N ARG A 294 -10.30 0.86 -15.10
CA ARG A 294 -11.28 1.19 -14.07
C ARG A 294 -10.57 1.67 -12.80
N PRO A 295 -11.23 2.45 -11.94
CA PRO A 295 -10.73 2.69 -10.60
C PRO A 295 -10.84 1.40 -9.75
N PRO A 296 -9.99 1.21 -8.73
CA PRO A 296 -10.01 -0.01 -7.93
C PRO A 296 -11.31 -0.21 -7.14
N TRP A 297 -12.03 0.85 -6.81
CA TRP A 297 -13.24 0.85 -6.00
C TRP A 297 -14.57 0.74 -6.77
N ALA A 298 -14.56 0.69 -8.10
CA ALA A 298 -15.81 0.62 -8.87
C ALA A 298 -15.67 -0.25 -10.12
N VAL A 299 -16.80 -0.75 -10.63
CA VAL A 299 -16.88 -1.55 -11.87
C VAL A 299 -17.02 -0.69 -13.12
N THR A 300 -17.03 0.64 -12.97
CA THR A 300 -17.17 1.60 -14.06
C THR A 300 -15.88 1.73 -14.87
N TRP A 301 -16.00 1.75 -16.19
CA TRP A 301 -14.86 1.88 -17.09
C TRP A 301 -14.45 3.34 -17.30
N ILE A 302 -13.15 3.61 -17.27
CA ILE A 302 -12.55 4.91 -17.58
C ILE A 302 -12.30 4.96 -19.09
N ALA A 303 -13.12 5.71 -19.83
CA ALA A 303 -12.93 5.94 -21.28
C ALA A 303 -12.57 4.65 -22.05
N LEU A 304 -13.38 3.60 -21.90
CA LEU A 304 -13.07 2.22 -22.33
C LEU A 304 -12.50 2.09 -23.75
N PRO A 305 -13.04 2.77 -24.79
CA PRO A 305 -12.49 2.64 -26.15
C PRO A 305 -11.01 3.03 -26.25
N VAL A 306 -10.59 4.04 -25.49
CA VAL A 306 -9.19 4.47 -25.43
C VAL A 306 -8.36 3.51 -24.59
N GLY A 307 -8.88 3.09 -23.43
CA GLY A 307 -8.20 2.15 -22.53
C GLY A 307 -7.89 0.81 -23.20
N LEU A 308 -8.81 0.30 -24.02
CA LEU A 308 -8.61 -0.94 -24.78
C LEU A 308 -7.43 -0.88 -25.76
N LEU A 309 -7.02 0.30 -26.21
CA LEU A 309 -5.82 0.48 -27.03
C LEU A 309 -4.52 0.30 -26.24
N LEU A 310 -4.55 0.51 -24.91
CA LEU A 310 -3.40 0.41 -24.03
C LEU A 310 -3.12 -1.03 -23.57
N VAL A 311 -4.15 -1.88 -23.54
CA VAL A 311 -4.03 -3.28 -23.12
C VAL A 311 -3.02 -4.05 -23.99
N PRO A 312 -3.12 -4.03 -25.34
CA PRO A 312 -2.12 -4.67 -26.20
C PRO A 312 -0.70 -4.13 -25.99
N PHE A 313 -0.55 -2.85 -25.64
CA PHE A 313 0.75 -2.26 -25.34
C PHE A 313 1.38 -2.90 -24.09
N TYR A 314 0.64 -3.04 -22.99
CA TYR A 314 1.16 -3.68 -21.79
C TYR A 314 1.52 -5.17 -22.03
N PHE A 315 0.70 -5.89 -22.79
CA PHE A 315 1.04 -7.27 -23.19
C PHE A 315 2.29 -7.31 -24.08
N LEU A 316 2.41 -6.40 -25.03
CA LEU A 316 3.58 -6.30 -25.92
C LEU A 316 4.87 -6.09 -25.12
N VAL A 317 4.89 -5.18 -24.15
CA VAL A 317 6.13 -4.87 -23.41
C VAL A 317 6.54 -6.03 -22.50
N VAL A 318 5.58 -6.74 -21.88
CA VAL A 318 5.84 -7.96 -21.11
C VAL A 318 6.35 -9.08 -22.01
N TRP A 319 5.71 -9.31 -23.16
CA TRP A 319 6.14 -10.31 -24.14
C TRP A 319 7.54 -10.01 -24.69
N GLN A 320 7.83 -8.74 -25.00
CA GLN A 320 9.16 -8.29 -25.44
C GLN A 320 10.22 -8.48 -24.35
N ALA A 321 9.88 -8.23 -23.08
CA ALA A 321 10.77 -8.52 -21.97
C ALA A 321 11.06 -10.03 -21.88
N ALA A 322 10.04 -10.88 -22.01
CA ALA A 322 10.18 -12.33 -22.00
C ALA A 322 11.04 -12.86 -23.15
N ARG A 323 10.83 -12.36 -24.38
CA ARG A 323 11.67 -12.71 -25.54
C ARG A 323 13.13 -12.31 -25.37
N GLN A 324 13.38 -11.15 -24.77
CA GLN A 324 14.76 -10.71 -24.50
C GLN A 324 15.41 -11.49 -23.36
N ALA A 325 14.64 -11.94 -22.38
CA ALA A 325 15.17 -12.76 -21.29
C ALA A 325 15.71 -14.11 -21.79
N THR A 326 15.22 -14.60 -22.93
CA THR A 326 15.62 -15.90 -23.53
C THR A 326 16.50 -15.79 -24.79
N SER A 327 16.57 -14.61 -25.42
CA SER A 327 17.36 -14.39 -26.66
C SER A 327 18.87 -14.39 -26.40
N GLY A 328 19.64 -15.15 -27.18
CA GLY A 328 21.11 -15.19 -27.09
C GLY A 328 21.81 -13.87 -27.41
N ASP A 329 21.17 -12.99 -28.18
CA ASP A 329 21.74 -11.74 -28.69
C ASP A 329 21.77 -10.62 -27.63
N VAL A 330 21.01 -10.78 -26.56
CA VAL A 330 20.91 -9.81 -25.46
C VAL A 330 22.03 -10.07 -24.45
N PRO A 331 22.74 -9.06 -23.91
CA PRO A 331 23.81 -9.27 -22.91
C PRO A 331 23.36 -10.11 -21.71
N ALA A 332 24.24 -10.99 -21.22
CA ALA A 332 23.89 -11.99 -20.20
C ALA A 332 23.32 -11.40 -18.91
N PHE A 333 23.86 -10.27 -18.44
CA PHE A 333 23.31 -9.56 -17.29
C PHE A 333 21.85 -9.14 -17.53
N ARG A 334 21.58 -8.49 -18.65
CA ARG A 334 20.25 -7.98 -18.99
C ARG A 334 19.23 -9.11 -19.11
N ARG A 335 19.60 -10.24 -19.72
CA ARG A 335 18.74 -11.44 -19.75
C ARG A 335 18.37 -11.91 -18.36
N ALA A 336 19.37 -11.99 -17.48
CA ALA A 336 19.17 -12.38 -16.10
C ALA A 336 18.30 -11.40 -15.32
N ALA A 337 18.52 -10.10 -15.48
CA ALA A 337 17.74 -9.05 -14.84
C ALA A 337 16.26 -9.11 -15.28
N LEU A 338 16.00 -9.16 -16.59
CA LEU A 338 14.64 -9.32 -17.14
C LEU A 338 13.98 -10.62 -16.64
N GLY A 339 14.70 -11.75 -16.67
CA GLY A 339 14.21 -13.02 -16.14
C GLY A 339 13.88 -12.94 -14.64
N THR A 340 14.69 -12.23 -13.85
CA THR A 340 14.43 -12.01 -12.41
C THR A 340 13.16 -11.20 -12.19
N LEU A 341 12.96 -10.10 -12.93
CA LEU A 341 11.75 -9.27 -12.83
C LEU A 341 10.49 -10.04 -13.26
N LEU A 342 10.56 -10.76 -14.39
CA LEU A 342 9.45 -11.58 -14.90
C LEU A 342 9.09 -12.71 -13.93
N MET A 343 10.09 -13.34 -13.31
CA MET A 343 9.85 -14.38 -12.31
C MET A 343 9.19 -13.81 -11.05
N GLY A 344 9.59 -12.63 -10.60
CA GLY A 344 8.92 -11.93 -9.49
C GLY A 344 7.45 -11.62 -9.80
N GLY A 345 7.18 -11.06 -10.98
CA GLY A 345 5.80 -10.77 -11.40
C GLY A 345 4.95 -12.03 -11.60
N GLY A 346 5.50 -13.07 -12.23
CA GLY A 346 4.83 -14.35 -12.41
C GLY A 346 4.54 -15.07 -11.10
N LEU A 347 5.48 -15.02 -10.15
CA LEU A 347 5.30 -15.58 -8.81
C LEU A 347 4.17 -14.87 -8.05
N LEU A 348 4.10 -13.53 -8.13
CA LEU A 348 3.01 -12.78 -7.51
C LEU A 348 1.64 -13.17 -8.08
N LEU A 349 1.53 -13.27 -9.41
CA LEU A 349 0.29 -13.70 -10.06
C LEU A 349 -0.09 -15.13 -9.65
N ALA A 350 0.88 -16.04 -9.56
CA ALA A 350 0.64 -17.41 -9.10
C ALA A 350 0.16 -17.43 -7.64
N ILE A 351 0.84 -16.71 -6.74
CA ILE A 351 0.44 -16.61 -5.32
C ILE A 351 -0.96 -16.00 -5.20
N PHE A 352 -1.27 -14.94 -5.94
CA PHE A 352 -2.58 -14.31 -5.93
C PHE A 352 -3.70 -15.30 -6.27
N VAL A 353 -3.53 -16.07 -7.34
CA VAL A 353 -4.53 -17.06 -7.79
C VAL A 353 -4.67 -18.23 -6.80
N LEU A 354 -3.57 -18.65 -6.19
CA LEU A 354 -3.56 -19.77 -5.24
C LEU A 354 -4.00 -19.37 -3.82
N SER A 355 -3.97 -18.08 -3.51
CA SER A 355 -4.25 -17.54 -2.19
C SER A 355 -5.73 -17.17 -2.01
N PRO A 356 -6.30 -17.29 -0.79
CA PRO A 356 -7.63 -16.75 -0.48
C PRO A 356 -7.77 -15.26 -0.79
N PHE A 357 -6.68 -14.50 -0.67
CA PHE A 357 -6.66 -13.08 -1.01
C PHE A 357 -6.95 -12.78 -2.49
N GLY A 358 -6.92 -13.79 -3.36
CA GLY A 358 -7.20 -13.67 -4.79
C GLY A 358 -8.65 -13.28 -5.13
N VAL A 359 -9.58 -13.37 -4.16
CA VAL A 359 -10.98 -12.94 -4.38
C VAL A 359 -11.16 -11.42 -4.28
N ASP A 360 -10.20 -10.72 -3.69
CA ASP A 360 -10.23 -9.26 -3.52
C ASP A 360 -10.28 -8.55 -4.89
N PRO A 361 -11.33 -7.74 -5.17
CA PRO A 361 -11.47 -7.09 -6.45
C PRO A 361 -10.71 -5.76 -6.52
N SER A 362 -10.03 -5.31 -5.48
CA SER A 362 -9.50 -3.95 -5.39
C SER A 362 -8.19 -3.75 -6.17
N GLY A 363 -7.53 -4.81 -6.65
CA GLY A 363 -6.24 -4.69 -7.32
C GLY A 363 -5.03 -4.61 -6.38
N ARG A 364 -5.21 -4.31 -5.08
CA ARG A 364 -4.11 -3.88 -4.19
C ARG A 364 -2.94 -4.87 -4.09
N TYR A 365 -3.22 -6.17 -4.15
CA TYR A 365 -2.16 -7.19 -4.10
C TYR A 365 -1.30 -7.25 -5.37
N LEU A 366 -1.76 -6.68 -6.48
CA LEU A 366 -1.01 -6.57 -7.74
C LEU A 366 -0.20 -5.27 -7.83
N LEU A 367 -0.25 -4.39 -6.82
CA LEU A 367 0.46 -3.11 -6.81
C LEU A 367 1.97 -3.23 -7.17
N PRO A 368 2.71 -4.26 -6.71
CA PRO A 368 4.12 -4.45 -7.11
C PRO A 368 4.35 -4.70 -8.60
N LEU A 369 3.33 -5.08 -9.37
CA LEU A 369 3.46 -5.30 -10.81
C LEU A 369 3.57 -3.98 -11.58
N TYR A 370 3.01 -2.88 -11.07
CA TYR A 370 3.00 -1.62 -11.82
C TYR A 370 4.40 -1.04 -12.04
N PRO A 371 5.32 -0.99 -11.04
CA PRO A 371 6.71 -0.63 -11.30
C PRO A 371 7.42 -1.53 -12.32
N LEU A 372 7.12 -2.83 -12.34
CA LEU A 372 7.67 -3.76 -13.34
C LEU A 372 7.16 -3.41 -14.75
N LEU A 373 5.86 -3.12 -14.89
CA LEU A 373 5.27 -2.65 -16.16
C LEU A 373 5.91 -1.33 -16.62
N ALA A 374 6.12 -0.38 -15.70
CA ALA A 374 6.80 0.89 -16.01
C ALA A 374 8.25 0.68 -16.47
N LEU A 375 8.98 -0.26 -15.85
CA LEU A 375 10.33 -0.66 -16.30
C LEU A 375 10.32 -1.25 -17.71
N PHE A 376 9.41 -2.20 -17.98
CA PHE A 376 9.30 -2.83 -19.31
C PHE A 376 8.85 -1.85 -20.39
N ALA A 377 7.88 -0.98 -20.07
CA ALA A 377 7.38 0.05 -20.98
C ALA A 377 8.49 1.05 -21.34
N GLY A 378 9.17 1.62 -20.34
CA GLY A 378 10.26 2.57 -20.58
C GLY A 378 11.42 1.95 -21.34
N ASP A 379 11.84 0.72 -21.00
CA ASP A 379 12.90 0.01 -21.73
C ASP A 379 12.52 -0.22 -23.20
N TRP A 380 11.31 -0.71 -23.47
CA TRP A 380 10.86 -0.97 -24.83
C TRP A 380 10.76 0.33 -25.64
N LEU A 381 10.13 1.36 -25.10
CA LEU A 381 9.98 2.66 -25.75
C LEU A 381 11.34 3.32 -26.03
N GLY A 382 12.27 3.31 -25.05
CA GLY A 382 13.60 3.90 -25.21
C GLY A 382 14.45 3.20 -26.28
N ARG A 383 14.31 1.88 -26.41
CA ARG A 383 14.95 1.12 -27.51
C ARG A 383 14.27 1.35 -28.85
N ALA A 384 12.94 1.30 -28.91
CA ALA A 384 12.18 1.54 -30.13
C ALA A 384 12.48 2.94 -30.69
N TRP A 385 12.59 3.94 -29.82
CA TRP A 385 12.95 5.31 -30.19
C TRP A 385 14.33 5.41 -30.82
N ARG A 386 15.35 4.82 -30.20
CA ARG A 386 16.74 4.86 -30.69
C ARG A 386 16.95 4.02 -31.94
N GLY A 387 16.27 2.88 -32.04
CA GLY A 387 16.28 2.04 -33.25
C GLY A 387 15.55 2.68 -34.43
N SER A 388 14.68 3.67 -34.17
CA SER A 388 13.93 4.35 -35.21
C SER A 388 14.74 5.43 -35.94
N ARG A 389 14.89 5.26 -37.26
CA ARG A 389 15.47 6.25 -38.18
C ARG A 389 14.42 7.18 -38.81
N SER A 390 13.14 6.79 -38.81
CA SER A 390 12.05 7.58 -39.41
C SER A 390 11.45 8.58 -38.42
N ARG A 391 11.25 9.83 -38.87
CA ARG A 391 10.55 10.86 -38.09
C ARG A 391 9.11 10.43 -37.77
N LEU A 392 8.43 9.77 -38.71
CA LEU A 392 7.06 9.29 -38.51
C LEU A 392 6.99 8.29 -37.35
N ASN A 393 7.89 7.31 -37.31
CA ASN A 393 7.94 6.32 -36.23
C ASN A 393 8.21 6.98 -34.86
N ARG A 394 9.05 8.02 -34.80
CA ARG A 394 9.27 8.77 -33.56
C ARG A 394 8.03 9.55 -33.15
N LEU A 395 7.30 10.15 -34.09
CA LEU A 395 6.02 10.79 -33.80
C LEU A 395 4.97 9.80 -33.29
N VAL A 396 4.89 8.60 -33.87
CA VAL A 396 4.01 7.53 -33.39
C VAL A 396 4.38 7.10 -31.97
N LEU A 397 5.66 6.92 -31.67
CA LEU A 397 6.12 6.58 -30.32
C LEU A 397 5.84 7.70 -29.31
N ALA A 398 6.06 8.96 -29.68
CA ALA A 398 5.71 10.11 -28.84
C ALA A 398 4.19 10.19 -28.60
N GLY A 399 3.39 9.95 -29.63
CA GLY A 399 1.93 9.88 -29.56
C GLY A 399 1.46 8.76 -28.63
N LEU A 400 2.10 7.58 -28.68
CA LEU A 400 1.81 6.47 -27.78
C LEU A 400 2.14 6.83 -26.31
N VAL A 401 3.29 7.45 -26.05
CA VAL A 401 3.63 7.92 -24.70
C VAL A 401 2.63 8.95 -24.20
N ALA A 402 2.30 9.95 -25.04
CA ALA A 402 1.32 10.97 -24.71
C ALA A 402 -0.07 10.37 -24.45
N LEU A 403 -0.47 9.36 -25.22
CA LEU A 403 -1.72 8.63 -25.03
C LEU A 403 -1.74 7.90 -23.69
N CYS A 404 -0.69 7.12 -23.37
CA CYS A 404 -0.61 6.39 -22.10
C CYS A 404 -0.63 7.34 -20.88
N LEU A 405 0.25 8.35 -20.87
CA LEU A 405 0.36 9.27 -19.74
C LEU A 405 -0.86 10.18 -19.63
N GLY A 406 -1.42 10.62 -20.77
CA GLY A 406 -2.64 11.43 -20.83
C GLY A 406 -3.87 10.65 -20.35
N TYR A 407 -4.00 9.38 -20.73
CA TYR A 407 -5.06 8.50 -20.24
C TYR A 407 -4.96 8.26 -18.73
N ASN A 408 -3.76 8.00 -18.22
CA ASN A 408 -3.51 7.86 -16.79
C ASN A 408 -3.87 9.14 -16.02
N LEU A 409 -3.43 10.30 -16.51
CA LEU A 409 -3.77 11.60 -15.92
C LEU A 409 -5.28 11.84 -15.94
N TRP A 410 -5.94 11.55 -17.06
CA TRP A 410 -7.40 11.64 -17.17
C TRP A 410 -8.11 10.77 -16.13
N GLY A 411 -7.66 9.52 -15.92
CA GLY A 411 -8.23 8.65 -14.90
C GLY A 411 -8.13 9.24 -13.49
N ASN A 412 -7.03 9.91 -13.15
CA ASN A 412 -6.88 10.61 -11.87
C ASN A 412 -7.80 11.82 -11.75
N ILE A 413 -7.87 12.65 -12.79
CA ILE A 413 -8.74 13.85 -12.81
C ILE A 413 -10.21 13.44 -12.73
N HIS A 414 -10.62 12.43 -13.51
CA HIS A 414 -11.97 11.92 -13.52
C HIS A 414 -12.38 11.38 -12.15
N ALA A 415 -11.51 10.61 -11.49
CA ALA A 415 -11.75 10.11 -10.14
C ALA A 415 -11.81 11.22 -9.09
N ALA A 416 -10.98 12.25 -9.19
CA ALA A 416 -11.05 13.40 -8.28
C ALA A 416 -12.32 14.24 -8.50
N ALA A 417 -12.83 14.30 -9.73
CA ALA A 417 -14.07 15.00 -10.04
C ALA A 417 -15.33 14.25 -9.59
N ASP A 418 -15.25 12.93 -9.37
CA ASP A 418 -16.35 12.10 -8.87
C ASP A 418 -16.86 12.62 -7.51
N PRO A 419 -18.18 12.64 -7.25
CA PRO A 419 -18.74 13.09 -5.98
C PRO A 419 -18.17 12.34 -4.76
N TYR A 420 -17.85 11.06 -4.89
CA TYR A 420 -17.26 10.26 -3.81
C TYR A 420 -15.73 10.35 -3.76
N GLY A 421 -15.13 10.95 -4.78
CA GLY A 421 -13.68 11.10 -4.90
C GLY A 421 -12.93 9.77 -5.02
N LEU A 422 -11.72 9.75 -4.48
CA LEU A 422 -10.86 8.58 -4.44
C LEU A 422 -11.04 7.86 -3.10
N THR A 423 -11.42 6.59 -3.16
CA THR A 423 -11.65 5.75 -1.98
C THR A 423 -11.02 4.37 -2.13
N THR A 424 -10.63 3.76 -1.02
CA THR A 424 -10.09 2.40 -0.97
C THR A 424 -11.19 1.34 -0.90
N GLN A 425 -12.45 1.77 -0.87
CA GLN A 425 -13.61 0.93 -0.59
C GLN A 425 -14.39 0.53 -1.82
N PHE A 426 -14.58 -0.76 -2.05
CA PHE A 426 -15.29 -1.25 -3.23
C PHE A 426 -16.82 -1.13 -3.15
N ASN A 427 -17.39 -1.27 -1.95
CA ASN A 427 -18.85 -1.27 -1.79
C ASN A 427 -19.36 0.19 -1.68
N PRO A 428 -20.35 0.61 -2.50
CA PRO A 428 -20.91 1.96 -2.40
C PRO A 428 -21.42 2.35 -1.02
N ILE A 429 -21.92 1.39 -0.21
CA ILE A 429 -22.40 1.69 1.14
C ILE A 429 -21.29 2.21 2.07
N THR A 430 -20.03 1.87 1.77
CA THR A 430 -18.85 2.31 2.53
C THR A 430 -18.14 3.49 1.87
N HIS A 431 -18.76 4.11 0.85
CA HIS A 431 -18.29 5.38 0.28
C HIS A 431 -18.77 6.53 1.17
N ILE A 432 -17.93 6.93 2.12
CA ILE A 432 -18.23 7.97 3.11
C ILE A 432 -17.24 9.13 2.90
N PRO A 433 -17.62 10.20 2.16
CA PRO A 433 -16.77 11.38 1.94
C PRO A 433 -16.38 12.09 3.25
N ASN A 434 -15.39 12.98 3.17
CA ASN A 434 -14.89 13.77 4.31
C ASN A 434 -15.77 14.96 4.69
N ASP A 435 -16.75 15.29 3.86
CA ASP A 435 -17.46 16.57 3.89
C ASP A 435 -18.29 16.83 5.15
N HIS A 436 -18.67 15.77 5.89
CA HIS A 436 -19.60 15.86 7.02
C HIS A 436 -19.00 15.41 8.36
N ASP A 437 -17.70 15.18 8.43
CA ASP A 437 -17.05 14.75 9.68
C ASP A 437 -17.11 15.85 10.75
N ASP A 438 -16.78 17.09 10.38
CA ASP A 438 -16.81 18.23 11.30
C ASP A 438 -18.23 18.51 11.80
N ASP A 439 -19.24 18.38 10.93
CA ASP A 439 -20.65 18.53 11.30
C ASP A 439 -21.08 17.46 12.30
N LEU A 440 -20.67 16.20 12.09
CA LEU A 440 -20.96 15.09 12.98
C LEU A 440 -20.27 15.29 14.33
N ILE A 441 -18.97 15.64 14.34
CA ILE A 441 -18.20 15.91 15.56
C ILE A 441 -18.83 17.06 16.34
N ALA A 442 -19.13 18.19 15.68
CA ALA A 442 -19.76 19.34 16.31
C ALA A 442 -21.14 18.99 16.88
N PHE A 443 -21.90 18.12 16.21
CA PHE A 443 -23.18 17.67 16.73
C PHE A 443 -23.03 16.80 17.99
N LEU A 444 -22.12 15.81 17.98
CA LEU A 444 -21.85 14.95 19.14
C LEU A 444 -21.37 15.79 20.34
N ASP A 445 -20.54 16.80 20.08
CA ASP A 445 -20.08 17.76 21.09
C ASP A 445 -21.25 18.58 21.66
N SER A 446 -22.16 19.03 20.80
CA SER A 446 -23.32 19.83 21.22
C SER A 446 -24.30 19.08 22.14
N ILE A 447 -24.37 17.75 22.04
CA ILE A 447 -25.21 16.90 22.91
C ILE A 447 -24.43 16.33 24.11
N GLY A 448 -23.12 16.60 24.17
CA GLY A 448 -22.22 16.14 25.24
C GLY A 448 -22.11 14.62 25.31
N VAL A 449 -22.05 13.93 24.16
CA VAL A 449 -21.89 12.47 24.09
C VAL A 449 -20.64 12.13 23.30
N ASP A 450 -19.74 11.36 23.91
CA ASP A 450 -18.43 11.01 23.35
C ASP A 450 -18.18 9.49 23.27
N ARG A 451 -19.16 8.67 23.67
CA ARG A 451 -19.08 7.19 23.63
C ARG A 451 -20.26 6.61 22.86
N GLY A 452 -20.05 5.48 22.20
CA GLY A 452 -21.13 4.80 21.49
C GLY A 452 -20.68 3.73 20.52
N TYR A 453 -21.59 3.37 19.61
CA TYR A 453 -21.40 2.32 18.63
C TYR A 453 -21.52 2.88 17.22
N ALA A 454 -20.65 2.41 16.35
CA ALA A 454 -20.69 2.72 14.93
C ALA A 454 -20.32 1.49 14.10
N ASN A 455 -20.26 1.65 12.78
CA ASN A 455 -19.59 0.65 11.94
C ASN A 455 -18.09 0.95 11.79
N TYR A 456 -17.34 -0.03 11.27
CA TYR A 456 -15.89 0.05 11.08
C TYR A 456 -15.42 1.35 10.43
N TRP A 457 -16.06 1.79 9.35
CA TRP A 457 -15.62 2.92 8.52
C TRP A 457 -15.80 4.30 9.15
N VAL A 458 -16.55 4.38 10.25
CA VAL A 458 -16.80 5.63 11.00
C VAL A 458 -16.03 5.66 12.32
N ALA A 459 -15.97 4.52 13.02
CA ALA A 459 -15.41 4.39 14.38
C ALA A 459 -13.99 4.95 14.53
N TYR A 460 -13.01 4.35 13.86
CA TYR A 460 -11.60 4.74 14.02
C TYR A 460 -11.28 6.10 13.41
N ARG A 461 -11.99 6.46 12.33
CA ARG A 461 -11.90 7.76 11.69
C ARG A 461 -12.21 8.88 12.68
N LEU A 462 -13.34 8.82 13.39
CA LEU A 462 -13.69 9.82 14.40
C LEU A 462 -12.74 9.79 15.60
N ALA A 463 -12.31 8.62 16.04
CA ALA A 463 -11.33 8.50 17.12
C ALA A 463 -10.00 9.19 16.76
N PHE A 464 -9.52 9.06 15.53
CA PHE A 464 -8.32 9.77 15.10
C PHE A 464 -8.55 11.29 15.03
N LEU A 465 -9.57 11.73 14.31
CA LEU A 465 -9.87 13.15 14.06
C LEU A 465 -10.10 13.94 15.35
N THR A 466 -10.70 13.32 16.36
CA THR A 466 -11.02 13.97 17.64
C THR A 466 -9.93 13.84 18.70
N GLY A 467 -8.77 13.26 18.37
CA GLY A 467 -7.71 13.07 19.37
C GLY A 467 -8.05 11.98 20.41
N GLU A 468 -8.86 10.99 20.04
CA GLU A 468 -9.46 9.96 20.93
C GLU A 468 -10.44 10.51 21.96
N ARG A 469 -10.94 11.73 21.75
CA ARG A 469 -11.96 12.30 22.62
C ARG A 469 -13.32 11.64 22.39
N ILE A 470 -13.72 11.44 21.13
CA ILE A 470 -14.92 10.68 20.76
C ILE A 470 -14.49 9.25 20.39
N ILE A 471 -15.02 8.27 21.10
CA ILE A 471 -14.72 6.84 20.90
C ILE A 471 -16.03 6.11 20.58
N LEU A 472 -16.15 5.71 19.32
CA LEU A 472 -17.21 4.80 18.87
C LEU A 472 -16.59 3.44 18.55
N VAL A 473 -17.26 2.36 18.94
CA VAL A 473 -16.74 1.00 18.74
C VAL A 473 -17.43 0.37 17.53
N PRO A 474 -16.69 -0.32 16.64
CA PRO A 474 -17.22 -0.89 15.41
C PRO A 474 -18.02 -2.19 15.68
N ARG A 475 -19.22 -2.03 16.22
CA ARG A 475 -20.16 -3.14 16.53
C ARG A 475 -21.38 -3.16 15.61
N LEU A 476 -21.47 -2.25 14.64
CA LEU A 476 -22.59 -2.18 13.71
C LEU A 476 -22.20 -2.71 12.32
N PRO A 477 -23.11 -3.43 11.63
CA PRO A 477 -22.85 -3.93 10.30
C PRO A 477 -22.76 -2.78 9.29
N TYR A 478 -21.91 -2.94 8.29
CA TYR A 478 -21.80 -2.04 7.14
C TYR A 478 -22.00 -2.76 5.80
N LYS A 479 -22.41 -4.03 5.82
CA LYS A 479 -22.71 -4.82 4.62
C LYS A 479 -24.22 -4.87 4.38
N LEU A 480 -24.61 -5.05 3.12
CA LEU A 480 -26.01 -5.12 2.70
C LEU A 480 -26.73 -6.35 3.27
N ASP A 481 -26.02 -7.47 3.40
CA ASP A 481 -26.51 -8.68 4.07
C ASP A 481 -26.58 -8.56 5.60
N MET A 482 -26.20 -7.39 6.14
CA MET A 482 -26.11 -7.10 7.58
C MET A 482 -25.17 -8.01 8.36
N SER A 483 -24.29 -8.74 7.67
CA SER A 483 -23.27 -9.52 8.33
C SER A 483 -22.30 -8.62 9.08
N TYR A 484 -21.87 -9.10 10.23
CA TYR A 484 -20.99 -8.39 11.16
C TYR A 484 -19.80 -9.30 11.49
N SER A 485 -18.60 -8.73 11.58
CA SER A 485 -17.44 -9.47 12.07
C SER A 485 -16.91 -8.84 13.35
N PRO A 486 -16.82 -9.59 14.46
CA PRO A 486 -16.15 -9.13 15.67
C PRO A 486 -14.70 -8.68 15.42
N ALA A 487 -14.06 -9.20 14.37
CA ALA A 487 -12.71 -8.81 13.96
C ALA A 487 -12.59 -7.37 13.43
N ASP A 488 -13.73 -6.66 13.23
CA ASP A 488 -13.74 -5.22 12.95
C ASP A 488 -13.33 -4.40 14.19
N ASP A 489 -13.46 -4.95 15.40
CA ASP A 489 -12.82 -4.40 16.59
C ASP A 489 -11.32 -4.75 16.61
N ARG A 490 -10.52 -3.81 16.13
CA ARG A 490 -9.07 -3.84 16.01
C ARG A 490 -8.39 -3.32 17.28
N TYR A 491 -9.12 -2.64 18.18
CA TYR A 491 -8.53 -2.04 19.37
C TYR A 491 -9.44 -2.19 20.60
N PRO A 492 -9.35 -3.35 21.28
CA PRO A 492 -10.23 -3.71 22.40
C PRO A 492 -10.35 -2.68 23.55
N PRO A 493 -9.32 -1.87 23.89
CA PRO A 493 -9.48 -0.85 24.93
C PRO A 493 -10.60 0.17 24.68
N TYR A 494 -11.04 0.36 23.42
CA TYR A 494 -12.19 1.21 23.12
C TYR A 494 -13.53 0.58 23.50
N ASP A 495 -13.69 -0.75 23.34
CA ASP A 495 -14.92 -1.46 23.74
C ASP A 495 -15.15 -1.32 25.24
N GLU A 496 -14.09 -1.49 26.04
CA GLU A 496 -14.16 -1.32 27.50
C GLU A 496 -14.57 0.11 27.90
N ALA A 497 -14.01 1.13 27.24
CA ALA A 497 -14.35 2.51 27.50
C ALA A 497 -15.82 2.86 27.17
N VAL A 498 -16.40 2.22 26.15
CA VAL A 498 -17.81 2.41 25.80
C VAL A 498 -18.75 1.62 26.72
N ARG A 499 -18.38 0.42 27.16
CA ARG A 499 -19.18 -0.37 28.12
C ARG A 499 -19.38 0.34 29.46
N GLN A 500 -18.40 1.15 29.89
CA GLN A 500 -18.46 1.91 31.14
C GLN A 500 -19.23 3.23 31.02
N ALA A 501 -19.72 3.60 29.83
CA ALA A 501 -20.34 4.90 29.61
C ALA A 501 -21.82 4.95 30.03
N GLU A 502 -22.20 6.01 30.75
CA GLU A 502 -23.60 6.26 31.18
C GLU A 502 -24.49 6.81 30.07
N ARG A 503 -23.89 7.44 29.05
CA ARG A 503 -24.59 7.96 27.86
C ARG A 503 -23.87 7.45 26.62
N ILE A 504 -24.66 6.89 25.69
CA ILE A 504 -24.14 6.35 24.44
C ILE A 504 -24.90 6.92 23.24
N VAL A 505 -24.26 6.85 22.08
CA VAL A 505 -24.85 7.15 20.78
C VAL A 505 -24.72 5.96 19.84
N TYR A 506 -25.63 5.83 18.87
CA TYR A 506 -25.44 4.95 17.71
C TYR A 506 -25.27 5.80 16.46
N VAL A 507 -24.19 5.57 15.72
CA VAL A 507 -23.91 6.25 14.44
C VAL A 507 -23.81 5.23 13.33
N THR A 508 -24.77 5.25 12.41
CA THR A 508 -24.73 4.46 11.18
C THR A 508 -24.32 5.35 10.00
N SER A 509 -24.03 4.74 8.85
CA SER A 509 -23.69 5.47 7.63
C SER A 509 -24.25 4.76 6.40
N ASN A 510 -24.95 5.48 5.53
CA ASN A 510 -25.49 4.98 4.26
C ASN A 510 -26.30 3.67 4.36
N HIS A 511 -26.90 3.35 5.52
CA HIS A 511 -27.56 2.06 5.76
C HIS A 511 -29.01 2.20 6.27
N PRO A 512 -29.97 2.61 5.42
CA PRO A 512 -31.36 2.88 5.83
C PRO A 512 -32.08 1.66 6.42
N ASP A 513 -31.73 0.46 5.99
CA ASP A 513 -32.32 -0.78 6.50
C ASP A 513 -31.85 -1.07 7.93
N LEU A 514 -30.56 -0.86 8.21
CA LEU A 514 -30.02 -0.93 9.57
C LEU A 514 -30.67 0.14 10.46
N ASP A 515 -30.82 1.37 9.96
CA ASP A 515 -31.48 2.45 10.70
C ASP A 515 -32.90 2.07 11.13
N SER A 516 -33.66 1.48 10.20
CA SER A 516 -35.03 1.05 10.45
C SER A 516 -35.09 -0.08 11.47
N ARG A 517 -34.16 -1.04 11.39
CA ARG A 517 -34.07 -2.15 12.36
C ARG A 517 -33.65 -1.67 13.74
N LEU A 518 -32.70 -0.74 13.84
CA LEU A 518 -32.30 -0.13 15.12
C LEU A 518 -33.51 0.53 15.79
N GLY A 519 -34.28 1.34 15.05
CA GLY A 519 -35.52 1.94 15.56
C GLY A 519 -36.51 0.90 16.13
N GLN A 520 -36.82 -0.15 15.35
CA GLN A 520 -37.70 -1.23 15.78
C GLN A 520 -37.18 -2.03 16.99
N ARG A 521 -35.86 -2.11 17.17
CA ARG A 521 -35.23 -2.81 18.31
C ARG A 521 -35.29 -1.94 19.56
N PHE A 522 -35.04 -0.64 19.44
CA PHE A 522 -35.22 0.31 20.53
C PHE A 522 -36.67 0.34 21.02
N GLU A 523 -37.65 0.42 20.10
CA GLU A 523 -39.08 0.39 20.43
C GLU A 523 -39.47 -0.88 21.19
N ARG A 524 -39.01 -2.05 20.75
CA ARG A 524 -39.28 -3.34 21.42
C ARG A 524 -38.70 -3.43 22.82
N LEU A 525 -37.57 -2.78 23.07
CA LEU A 525 -36.94 -2.72 24.39
C LEU A 525 -37.48 -1.56 25.25
N GLY A 526 -38.47 -0.79 24.75
CA GLY A 526 -39.03 0.36 25.45
C GLY A 526 -38.06 1.54 25.55
N ILE A 527 -37.05 1.62 24.67
CA ILE A 527 -36.02 2.65 24.69
C ILE A 527 -36.48 3.83 23.84
N THR A 528 -36.75 4.97 24.47
CA THR A 528 -36.97 6.22 23.73
C THR A 528 -35.65 6.79 23.22
N TYR A 529 -35.65 7.39 22.03
CA TYR A 529 -34.47 8.00 21.41
C TYR A 529 -34.86 9.20 20.55
N ARG A 530 -33.87 10.00 20.16
CA ARG A 530 -33.96 11.01 19.09
C ARG A 530 -33.09 10.59 17.92
N ARG A 531 -33.46 11.02 16.72
CA ARG A 531 -32.74 10.73 15.47
C ARG A 531 -32.37 12.02 14.77
N ARG A 532 -31.15 12.09 14.23
CA ARG A 532 -30.68 13.18 13.36
C ARG A 532 -29.89 12.61 12.19
N SER A 533 -30.11 13.15 10.99
CA SER A 533 -29.30 12.84 9.81
C SER A 533 -28.33 13.98 9.53
N ILE A 534 -27.08 13.63 9.21
CA ILE A 534 -25.98 14.55 8.91
C ILE A 534 -25.22 13.97 7.71
N GLY A 535 -25.53 14.43 6.51
CA GLY A 535 -24.96 13.87 5.28
C GLY A 535 -25.19 12.35 5.19
N PRO A 536 -24.13 11.52 5.06
CA PRO A 536 -24.24 10.06 5.02
C PRO A 536 -24.57 9.43 6.38
N TYR A 537 -24.48 10.19 7.48
CA TYR A 537 -24.62 9.67 8.84
C TYR A 537 -26.05 9.74 9.35
N THR A 538 -26.49 8.69 10.04
CA THR A 538 -27.67 8.73 10.91
C THR A 538 -27.23 8.53 12.34
N VAL A 539 -27.64 9.45 13.23
CA VAL A 539 -27.30 9.45 14.64
C VAL A 539 -28.55 9.19 15.47
N PHE A 540 -28.53 8.14 16.28
CA PHE A 540 -29.52 7.86 17.32
C PHE A 540 -28.93 8.25 18.68
N TYR A 541 -29.54 9.23 19.33
CA TYR A 541 -29.02 9.88 20.55
C TYR A 541 -30.14 10.12 21.57
N ASP A 542 -29.79 10.60 22.77
CA ASP A 542 -30.71 10.77 23.91
C ASP A 542 -31.54 9.50 24.19
N LEU A 543 -30.85 8.35 24.21
CA LEU A 543 -31.47 7.08 24.59
C LEU A 543 -31.89 7.15 26.08
N SER A 544 -33.10 6.70 26.39
CA SER A 544 -33.62 6.63 27.77
C SER A 544 -32.73 5.84 28.74
N ARG A 545 -31.98 4.86 28.22
CA ARG A 545 -30.91 4.15 28.93
C ARG A 545 -29.85 3.68 27.93
N PRO A 546 -28.60 3.44 28.36
CA PRO A 546 -27.64 2.67 27.58
C PRO A 546 -28.19 1.27 27.26
N VAL A 547 -27.87 0.81 26.05
CA VAL A 547 -28.19 -0.53 25.53
C VAL A 547 -27.02 -0.95 24.66
N THR A 548 -26.59 -2.21 24.75
CA THR A 548 -25.52 -2.73 23.90
C THR A 548 -26.06 -3.30 22.60
N PRO A 549 -25.24 -3.40 21.54
CA PRO A 549 -25.59 -4.16 20.33
C PRO A 549 -25.99 -5.61 20.65
N ASP A 550 -25.39 -6.23 21.66
CA ASP A 550 -25.72 -7.59 22.09
C ASP A 550 -27.16 -7.68 22.66
N GLU A 551 -27.61 -6.67 23.43
CA GLU A 551 -28.99 -6.58 23.92
C GLU A 551 -30.00 -6.37 22.77
N LEU A 552 -29.61 -5.65 21.71
CA LEU A 552 -30.45 -5.48 20.51
C LEU A 552 -30.53 -6.79 19.69
N GLY A 553 -29.58 -7.69 19.91
CA GLY A 553 -29.44 -8.95 19.18
C GLY A 553 -28.81 -8.75 17.79
N ALA A 554 -28.37 -9.86 17.19
CA ALA A 554 -27.71 -9.84 15.89
C ALA A 554 -28.61 -9.23 14.79
N PHE A 555 -28.01 -8.39 13.95
CA PHE A 555 -28.69 -7.75 12.81
C PHE A 555 -28.66 -8.60 11.54
N GLY A 556 -27.71 -9.54 11.47
CA GLY A 556 -27.47 -10.51 10.40
C GLY A 556 -26.53 -11.62 10.89
N GLU A 557 -25.86 -12.32 9.98
CA GLU A 557 -24.91 -13.37 10.32
C GLU A 557 -23.65 -12.80 11.01
N VAL A 558 -23.21 -13.44 12.10
CA VAL A 558 -21.97 -13.09 12.79
C VAL A 558 -20.84 -13.94 12.21
N ILE A 559 -19.97 -13.32 11.40
CA ILE A 559 -18.88 -14.02 10.72
C ILE A 559 -17.66 -14.06 11.65
N GLY A 560 -17.26 -15.28 12.01
CA GLY A 560 -16.05 -15.56 12.79
C GLY A 560 -16.25 -15.98 14.24
N GLU A 561 -17.48 -16.29 14.68
CA GLU A 561 -17.75 -16.85 16.02
C GLU A 561 -17.46 -18.36 16.15
N ASP A 562 -17.24 -19.08 15.04
CA ASP A 562 -16.81 -20.48 15.07
C ASP A 562 -15.29 -20.60 14.96
N THR A 563 -14.56 -20.36 16.05
CA THR A 563 -13.39 -21.19 16.42
C THR A 563 -12.95 -20.92 17.87
N PRO A 564 -12.85 -21.94 18.74
CA PRO A 564 -12.19 -21.81 20.03
C PRO A 564 -10.69 -21.49 19.92
#